data_AF-A0A538DPZ2-F1
#
_entry.id   AF-A0A538DPZ2-F1
#
_cell.length_a   1.000
_cell.length_b   1.000
_cell.length_c   1.000
_cell.angle_alpha   90.00
_cell.angle_beta   90.00
_cell.angle_gamma   90.00
#
_symmetry.space_group_name_H-M   'P 1'
#
loop_
_entity.id
_entity.type
_entity.pdbx_description
1 polymer ?
#
loop_
_entity_poly.entity_id
_entity_poly.type
_entity_poly.pdbx_seq_one_letter_code
_entity_poly.pdbx_strand_id
1 'polypeptide(L)'
;MQPQAQRLAAVTVTELPLRPQDELECRRCEVHCDKVVYPSACVERACPFLYAFEEFGHTYIGCMQRVYGVEIDLEMLHEAEAKREGFGAMRTTRAPLPMCRVEVEECYGSERSGELGCVNPEFHELPVGRPTFKVFAQLAD
;
A
#
# COMPACT_ATOMS: atom_id res chain seq x y z
N MET A 1 -46.35 -21.55 -30.67
CA MET A 1 -45.59 -21.87 -29.45
C MET A 1 -44.11 -21.67 -29.76
N GLN A 2 -43.49 -20.61 -29.25
CA GLN A 2 -42.07 -20.29 -29.44
C GLN A 2 -41.25 -20.99 -28.34
N PRO A 3 -40.10 -21.63 -28.64
CA PRO A 3 -39.18 -22.06 -27.60
C PRO A 3 -38.33 -20.88 -27.15
N GLN A 4 -38.33 -20.65 -25.84
CA GLN A 4 -37.65 -19.56 -25.16
C GLN A 4 -36.13 -19.73 -25.27
N ALA A 5 -35.47 -18.78 -25.94
CA ALA A 5 -34.02 -18.59 -25.82
C ALA A 5 -33.72 -18.09 -24.41
N GLN A 6 -33.19 -18.98 -23.56
CA GLN A 6 -32.69 -18.60 -22.24
C GLN A 6 -31.53 -17.61 -22.41
N ARG A 7 -31.75 -16.39 -21.94
CA ARG A 7 -30.72 -15.35 -21.81
C ARG A 7 -29.59 -15.88 -20.95
N LEU A 8 -28.44 -16.16 -21.56
CA LEU A 8 -27.16 -16.21 -20.86
C LEU A 8 -26.96 -14.84 -20.20
N ALA A 9 -27.10 -14.79 -18.88
CA ALA A 9 -26.65 -13.65 -18.11
C ALA A 9 -25.16 -13.45 -18.42
N ALA A 10 -24.80 -12.24 -18.87
CA ALA A 10 -23.41 -11.90 -19.11
C ALA A 10 -22.66 -12.06 -17.80
N VAL A 11 -21.84 -13.11 -17.71
CA VAL A 11 -20.79 -13.22 -16.70
C VAL A 11 -19.87 -12.05 -16.99
N THR A 12 -19.96 -10.99 -16.20
CA THR A 12 -18.90 -9.99 -16.12
C THR A 12 -17.68 -10.72 -15.63
N VAL A 13 -16.80 -11.07 -16.57
CA VAL A 13 -15.44 -11.50 -16.26
C VAL A 13 -14.75 -10.25 -15.72
N THR A 14 -14.81 -10.08 -14.40
CA THR A 14 -13.88 -9.18 -13.73
C THR A 14 -12.50 -9.75 -14.04
N GLU A 15 -11.66 -9.02 -14.78
CA GLU A 15 -10.27 -9.43 -15.00
C GLU A 15 -9.67 -9.69 -13.62
N LEU A 16 -9.44 -10.96 -13.28
CA LEU A 16 -8.75 -11.27 -12.04
C LEU A 16 -7.35 -10.70 -12.18
N PRO A 17 -6.92 -9.78 -11.30
CA PRO A 17 -5.54 -9.35 -11.28
C PRO A 17 -4.69 -10.61 -11.07
N LEU A 18 -3.82 -10.90 -12.03
CA LEU A 18 -2.93 -12.07 -11.94
C LEU A 18 -1.99 -11.98 -10.73
N ARG A 19 -1.89 -10.78 -10.13
CA ARG A 19 -1.09 -10.44 -8.94
C ARG A 19 -1.79 -9.39 -8.09
N PRO A 20 -2.70 -9.76 -7.17
CA PRO A 20 -3.37 -8.82 -6.26
C PRO A 20 -2.36 -8.01 -5.42
N GLN A 21 -1.22 -8.60 -5.10
CA GLN A 21 -0.10 -7.96 -4.43
C GLN A 21 0.57 -6.83 -5.24
N ASP A 22 0.20 -6.59 -6.48
CA ASP A 22 0.70 -5.46 -7.28
C ASP A 22 -0.29 -4.28 -7.29
N GLU A 23 -1.52 -4.50 -6.83
CA GLU A 23 -2.56 -3.45 -6.75
C GLU A 23 -2.25 -2.40 -5.69
N LEU A 24 -2.72 -1.17 -5.85
CA LEU A 24 -2.52 -0.10 -4.86
C LEU A 24 -3.64 -0.04 -3.82
N GLU A 25 -4.80 -0.56 -4.16
CA GLU A 25 -5.99 -0.62 -3.31
C GLU A 25 -6.69 -1.96 -3.52
N CYS A 26 -7.29 -2.51 -2.46
CA CYS A 26 -8.10 -3.73 -2.53
C CYS A 26 -9.57 -3.35 -2.39
N ARG A 27 -10.41 -3.79 -3.34
CA ARG A 27 -11.87 -3.56 -3.35
C ARG A 27 -12.69 -4.84 -3.34
N ARG A 28 -12.10 -5.97 -2.91
CA ARG A 28 -12.79 -7.27 -2.93
C ARG A 28 -13.82 -7.43 -1.80
N CYS A 29 -13.74 -6.57 -0.78
CA CYS A 29 -14.74 -6.43 0.28
C CYS A 29 -15.57 -5.15 0.07
N GLU A 30 -16.63 -4.97 0.85
CA GLU A 30 -17.36 -3.69 0.95
C GLU A 30 -16.51 -2.55 1.53
N VAL A 31 -15.33 -2.88 2.05
CA VAL A 31 -14.37 -1.99 2.69
C VAL A 31 -13.07 -2.02 1.91
N HIS A 32 -12.37 -0.88 1.85
CA HIS A 32 -11.22 -0.73 0.96
C HIS A 32 -9.93 -0.57 1.77
N CYS A 33 -8.94 -1.41 1.47
CA CYS A 33 -7.60 -1.29 2.03
C CYS A 33 -6.69 -0.59 1.01
N ASP A 34 -5.75 0.21 1.48
CA ASP A 34 -4.81 0.94 0.64
C ASP A 34 -3.37 0.54 0.95
N LYS A 35 -2.52 0.51 -0.07
CA LYS A 35 -1.07 0.48 0.14
C LYS A 35 -0.58 1.87 0.49
N VAL A 36 0.17 1.94 1.57
CA VAL A 36 0.74 3.18 2.08
C VAL A 36 2.26 3.09 2.15
N VAL A 37 2.90 4.24 2.07
CA VAL A 37 4.35 4.42 2.20
C VAL A 37 4.67 5.45 3.27
N TYR A 38 5.88 5.39 3.81
CA TYR A 38 6.33 6.29 4.86
C TYR A 38 7.42 7.23 4.32
N PRO A 39 7.10 8.53 4.06
CA PRO A 39 8.08 9.49 3.57
C PRO A 39 9.28 9.68 4.52
N SER A 40 9.08 9.55 5.84
CA SER A 40 10.17 9.61 6.81
C SER A 40 11.22 8.52 6.55
N ALA A 41 10.81 7.32 6.18
CA ALA A 41 11.73 6.24 5.80
C ALA A 41 12.53 6.57 4.51
N CYS A 42 12.03 7.45 3.63
CA CYS A 42 12.81 7.92 2.49
C CYS A 42 13.98 8.81 2.94
N VAL A 43 13.76 9.67 3.94
CA VAL A 43 14.81 10.53 4.52
C VAL A 43 15.80 9.70 5.33
N GLU A 44 15.32 8.87 6.26
CA GLU A 44 16.16 8.03 7.13
C GLU A 44 17.12 7.12 6.36
N ARG A 45 16.68 6.61 5.21
CA ARG A 45 17.44 5.67 4.38
C ARG A 45 18.24 6.35 3.28
N ALA A 46 18.24 7.68 3.21
CA ALA A 46 18.81 8.44 2.11
C ALA A 46 18.39 7.86 0.74
N CYS A 47 17.07 7.74 0.53
CA CYS A 47 16.52 7.14 -0.67
C CYS A 47 17.09 7.84 -1.92
N PRO A 48 17.70 7.11 -2.88
CA PRO A 48 18.27 7.68 -4.10
C PRO A 48 17.23 8.34 -5.02
N PHE A 49 15.94 8.08 -4.79
CA PHE A 49 14.84 8.69 -5.52
C PHE A 49 14.17 9.85 -4.77
N LEU A 50 14.65 10.21 -3.59
CA LEU A 50 14.21 11.40 -2.88
C LEU A 50 14.90 12.62 -3.50
N TYR A 51 14.11 13.57 -4.01
CA TYR A 51 14.63 14.89 -4.41
C TYR A 51 14.25 15.93 -3.37
N ALA A 52 15.02 17.02 -3.33
CA ALA A 52 14.75 18.18 -2.51
C ALA A 52 14.91 19.45 -3.35
N PHE A 53 14.12 20.48 -3.05
CA PHE A 53 14.23 21.81 -3.64
C PHE A 53 13.79 22.87 -2.62
N GLU A 54 14.24 24.11 -2.82
CA GLU A 54 13.87 25.24 -1.98
C GLU A 54 12.82 26.11 -2.69
N GLU A 55 11.74 26.44 -1.99
CA GLU A 55 10.73 27.40 -2.46
C GLU A 55 10.10 28.11 -1.26
N PHE A 56 9.75 29.39 -1.39
CA PHE A 56 9.13 30.19 -0.32
C PHE A 56 9.88 30.20 1.03
N GLY A 57 11.19 29.94 1.03
CA GLY A 57 11.99 29.85 2.26
C GLY A 57 11.94 28.48 2.95
N HIS A 58 11.32 27.49 2.34
CA HIS A 58 11.17 26.13 2.86
C HIS A 58 11.90 25.13 1.95
N THR A 59 12.40 24.04 2.55
CA THR A 59 12.90 22.88 1.79
C THR A 59 11.77 21.88 1.63
N TYR A 60 11.40 21.61 0.38
CA TYR A 60 10.42 20.59 0.03
C TYR A 60 11.12 19.34 -0.48
N ILE A 61 10.61 18.17 -0.09
CA ILE A 61 11.07 16.88 -0.57
C ILE A 61 9.98 16.15 -1.35
N GLY A 62 10.37 15.34 -2.33
CA GLY A 62 9.44 14.54 -3.11
C GLY A 62 10.07 13.27 -3.68
N CYS A 63 9.23 12.38 -4.22
CA CYS A 63 9.66 11.13 -4.82
C CYS A 63 9.78 11.26 -6.34
N MET A 64 10.98 11.06 -6.90
CA MET A 64 11.19 11.09 -8.36
C MET A 64 10.34 10.03 -9.08
N GLN A 65 10.07 8.89 -8.43
CA GLN A 65 9.24 7.81 -8.96
C GLN A 65 7.73 8.09 -8.83
N ARG A 66 7.35 9.14 -8.08
CA ARG A 66 5.97 9.51 -7.73
C ARG A 66 5.20 8.36 -7.06
N VAL A 67 5.85 7.63 -6.15
CA VAL A 67 5.19 6.59 -5.34
C VAL A 67 4.13 7.20 -4.43
N TYR A 68 4.41 8.40 -3.91
CA TYR A 68 3.41 9.33 -3.36
C TYR A 68 3.40 10.61 -4.21
N GLY A 69 2.24 11.26 -4.29
CA GLY A 69 1.97 12.31 -5.28
C GLY A 69 2.18 13.75 -4.81
N VAL A 70 2.69 13.96 -3.60
CA VAL A 70 2.82 15.29 -2.98
C VAL A 70 4.27 15.56 -2.59
N GLU A 71 4.67 16.82 -2.71
CA GLU A 71 5.84 17.38 -2.07
C GLU A 71 5.55 17.71 -0.60
N ILE A 72 6.54 17.47 0.26
CA ILE A 72 6.40 17.58 1.71
C ILE A 72 7.42 18.60 2.21
N ASP A 73 6.99 19.53 3.05
CA ASP A 73 7.92 20.39 3.77
C ASP A 73 8.78 19.54 4.73
N LEU A 74 10.10 19.60 4.54
CA LEU A 74 11.06 18.78 5.27
C LEU A 74 11.09 19.10 6.77
N GLU A 75 10.94 20.38 7.14
CA GLU A 75 10.93 20.79 8.54
C GLU A 75 9.67 20.30 9.22
N MET A 76 8.51 20.47 8.59
CA MET A 76 7.24 19.96 9.12
C MET A 76 7.23 18.43 9.25
N LEU A 77 7.86 17.72 8.31
CA LEU A 77 8.07 16.28 8.40
C LEU A 77 8.88 15.93 9.66
N HIS A 78 10.00 16.60 9.88
CA HIS A 78 10.84 16.35 11.07
C HIS A 78 10.13 16.70 12.38
N GLU A 79 9.40 17.80 12.43
CA GLU A 79 8.60 18.19 13.60
C GLU A 79 7.52 17.16 13.93
N ALA A 80 6.88 16.58 12.91
CA ALA A 80 5.89 15.53 13.09
C ALA A 80 6.52 14.21 13.56
N GLU A 81 7.65 13.79 12.96
CA GLU A 81 8.38 12.58 13.37
C GLU A 81 8.91 12.66 14.81
N ALA A 82 9.17 13.86 15.34
CA ALA A 82 9.57 14.05 16.73
C ALA A 82 8.42 13.83 17.74
N LYS A 83 7.16 13.83 17.29
CA LYS A 83 5.98 13.57 18.13
C LYS A 83 5.74 12.06 18.26
N ARG A 84 4.96 11.67 19.26
CA ARG A 84 4.66 10.25 19.53
C ARG A 84 3.92 9.58 18.37
N GLU A 85 3.12 10.35 17.64
CA GLU A 85 2.31 9.88 16.52
C GLU A 85 3.13 9.70 15.23
N GLY A 86 4.27 10.40 15.11
CA GLY A 86 5.00 10.54 13.86
C GLY A 86 4.24 11.39 12.82
N PHE A 87 4.80 11.48 11.62
CA PHE A 87 4.15 12.08 10.45
C PHE A 87 3.05 11.18 9.88
N GLY A 88 3.25 9.85 9.96
CA GLY A 88 2.30 8.86 9.48
C GLY A 88 2.55 8.40 8.05
N ALA A 89 1.65 7.55 7.56
CA ALA A 89 1.73 6.94 6.24
C ALA A 89 1.02 7.80 5.18
N MET A 90 1.44 7.66 3.93
CA MET A 90 0.80 8.26 2.77
C MET A 90 0.31 7.19 1.82
N ARG A 91 -0.90 7.37 1.30
CA ARG A 91 -1.43 6.54 0.23
C ARG A 91 -0.50 6.55 -0.99
N THR A 92 -0.23 5.36 -1.51
CA THR A 92 0.53 5.19 -2.75
C THR A 92 -0.30 5.61 -3.96
N THR A 93 0.30 6.36 -4.86
CA THR A 93 -0.28 6.76 -6.15
C THR A 93 0.34 5.99 -7.31
N ARG A 94 1.46 5.29 -7.07
CA ARG A 94 2.13 4.38 -8.01
C ARG A 94 2.71 3.18 -7.27
N ALA A 95 3.03 2.13 -8.04
CA ALA A 95 3.64 0.91 -7.52
C ALA A 95 4.93 1.25 -6.74
N PRO A 96 5.02 0.90 -5.44
CA PRO A 96 6.21 1.13 -4.65
C PRO A 96 7.35 0.25 -5.14
N LEU A 97 8.58 0.74 -5.00
CA LEU A 97 9.78 -0.02 -5.31
C LEU A 97 10.13 -1.00 -4.18
N PRO A 98 10.92 -2.07 -4.42
CA PRO A 98 11.30 -3.04 -3.39
C PRO A 98 12.00 -2.44 -2.16
N MET A 99 12.59 -1.26 -2.30
CA MET A 99 13.27 -0.53 -1.22
C MET A 99 12.35 0.36 -0.38
N CYS A 100 11.14 0.65 -0.87
CA CYS A 100 10.18 1.49 -0.17
C CYS A 100 9.72 0.79 1.11
N ARG A 101 9.56 1.55 2.19
CA ARG A 101 8.82 1.08 3.36
C ARG A 101 7.33 1.15 3.01
N VAL A 102 6.73 -0.01 2.77
CA VAL A 102 5.32 -0.16 2.39
C VAL A 102 4.59 -0.91 3.50
N GLU A 103 3.37 -0.49 3.80
CA GLU A 103 2.44 -1.22 4.65
C GLU A 103 1.05 -1.22 3.96
N VAL A 104 0.14 -2.06 4.45
CA VAL A 104 -1.27 -2.02 4.05
C VAL A 104 -2.05 -1.33 5.17
N GLU A 105 -2.69 -0.22 4.84
CA GLU A 105 -3.65 0.42 5.74
C GLU A 105 -4.99 -0.30 5.59
N GLU A 106 -5.36 -1.04 6.63
CA GLU A 106 -6.62 -1.77 6.70
C GLU A 106 -7.78 -0.81 6.97
N CYS A 107 -8.87 -0.92 6.21
CA CYS A 107 -10.06 -0.09 6.42
C CYS A 107 -10.63 -0.20 7.84
N TYR A 108 -10.61 -1.43 8.37
CA TYR A 108 -10.91 -1.73 9.76
C TYR A 108 -9.88 -2.73 10.25
N GLY A 109 -9.40 -2.58 11.49
CA GLY A 109 -8.51 -3.56 12.09
C GLY A 109 -9.15 -4.95 12.19
N SER A 110 -8.31 -5.97 12.40
CA SER A 110 -8.69 -7.39 12.53
C SER A 110 -9.92 -7.69 13.40
N GLU A 111 -10.27 -6.83 14.35
CA GLU A 111 -11.44 -6.94 15.22
C GLU A 111 -12.79 -6.88 14.47
N ARG A 112 -12.81 -6.34 13.25
CA ARG A 112 -14.02 -6.21 12.42
C ARG A 112 -14.01 -7.06 11.16
N SER A 113 -13.03 -7.95 11.00
CA SER A 113 -13.11 -8.93 9.92
C SER A 113 -14.28 -9.89 10.23
N GLY A 114 -15.21 -10.04 9.29
CA GLY A 114 -16.32 -10.99 9.43
C GLY A 114 -15.84 -12.44 9.58
N GLU A 115 -16.75 -13.41 9.70
CA GLU A 115 -16.40 -14.83 9.97
C GLU A 115 -15.40 -15.43 8.96
N LEU A 116 -15.39 -14.94 7.72
CA LEU A 116 -14.49 -15.40 6.65
C LEU A 116 -13.10 -14.74 6.68
N GLY A 117 -12.88 -13.71 7.50
CA GLY A 117 -11.65 -12.93 7.47
C GLY A 117 -11.49 -12.10 6.19
N CYS A 118 -10.25 -11.75 5.85
CA CYS A 118 -9.93 -11.08 4.58
C CYS A 118 -10.15 -12.02 3.39
N VAL A 119 -10.97 -11.61 2.41
CA VAL A 119 -11.24 -12.40 1.19
C VAL A 119 -10.18 -12.21 0.09
N ASN A 120 -9.16 -11.37 0.35
CA ASN A 120 -8.02 -11.13 -0.55
C ASN A 120 -6.69 -11.09 0.22
N PRO A 121 -6.29 -12.18 0.89
CA PRO A 121 -5.09 -12.19 1.72
C PRO A 121 -3.82 -11.88 0.92
N GLU A 122 -3.78 -12.25 -0.36
CA GLU A 122 -2.65 -11.98 -1.28
C GLU A 122 -2.37 -10.48 -1.45
N PHE A 123 -3.36 -9.59 -1.26
CA PHE A 123 -3.10 -8.14 -1.29
C PHE A 123 -2.18 -7.68 -0.16
N HIS A 124 -2.19 -8.38 0.98
CA HIS A 124 -1.33 -8.10 2.13
C HIS A 124 0.08 -8.69 1.96
N GLU A 125 0.33 -9.44 0.88
CA GLU A 125 1.66 -9.97 0.57
C GLU A 125 2.52 -8.85 -0.04
N LEU A 126 3.35 -8.20 0.77
CA LEU A 126 4.28 -7.19 0.28
C LEU A 126 5.42 -7.84 -0.55
N PRO A 127 5.92 -7.19 -1.61
CA PRO A 127 6.90 -7.79 -2.50
C PRO A 127 8.25 -8.13 -1.82
N VAL A 128 8.54 -9.44 -1.81
CA VAL A 128 9.82 -10.17 -1.78
C VAL A 128 11.03 -9.53 -1.09
N GLY A 129 11.00 -9.52 0.24
CA GLY A 129 12.21 -9.37 1.08
C GLY A 129 12.20 -10.19 2.36
N ARG A 130 11.04 -10.68 2.79
CA ARG A 130 10.83 -11.53 3.97
C ARG A 130 9.70 -12.53 3.71
N PRO A 131 9.71 -13.71 4.36
CA PRO A 131 8.57 -14.62 4.32
C PRO A 131 7.30 -13.91 4.79
N THR A 132 6.22 -14.06 4.03
CA THR A 132 4.90 -13.47 4.30
C THR A 132 4.10 -14.20 5.39
N PHE A 133 4.69 -15.24 5.99
CA PHE A 133 4.13 -16.03 7.09
C PHE A 133 5.00 -15.93 8.35
N LYS A 134 4.38 -16.09 9.52
CA LYS A 134 5.08 -16.10 10.81
C LYS A 134 5.95 -17.35 10.92
N VAL A 135 7.27 -17.18 10.83
CA VAL A 135 8.24 -18.21 11.17
C VAL A 135 8.22 -18.40 12.69
N PHE A 136 7.72 -19.53 13.18
CA PHE A 136 7.66 -19.84 14.61
C PHE A 136 8.80 -20.77 15.08
N ALA A 137 9.51 -21.40 14.15
CA ALA A 137 10.72 -22.18 14.43
C ALA A 137 11.58 -22.31 13.16
N GLN A 138 12.90 -22.41 13.36
CA GLN A 138 13.86 -22.87 12.35
C GLN A 138 14.60 -24.07 12.92
N LEU A 139 14.66 -25.16 12.16
CA LEU A 139 15.47 -26.33 12.49
C LEU A 139 16.84 -26.11 11.86
N ALA A 140 17.90 -26.22 12.67
CA ALA A 140 19.26 -26.38 12.16
C ALA A 140 19.49 -27.86 11.87
N ASP A 141 20.25 -28.15 10.80
CA ASP A 141 20.73 -29.51 10.52
C ASP A 141 21.62 -30.05 11.65
#